data_AF-A0A7W1HTM7-F1
#
_entry.id   AF-A0A7W1HTM7-F1
#
_cell.length_a   1.000
_cell.length_b   1.000
_cell.length_c   1.000
_cell.angle_alpha   90.00
_cell.angle_beta   90.00
_cell.angle_gamma   90.00
#
_symmetry.space_group_name_H-M   'P 1'
#
loop_
_entity.id
_entity.type
_entity.pdbx_description
1 polymer ?
#
loop_
_entity_poly.entity_id
_entity_poly.type
_entity_poly.pdbx_seq_one_letter_code
_entity_poly.pdbx_strand_id
1 'polypeptide(L)'
;MAENNEIEPQGNKSKTVNFNLNFRIPTRMPSVYAHHLFIQDSETEVLLSFFEVIPPIIMQDAGAMEERIKMLQEAGINAECVARITVSKHRFIEFAKAIETIKENLEAQVKEGVKSANNKKNNRKS
;
A
#
# COMPACT_ATOMS: atom_id res chain seq x y z
N MET A 1 -30.99 -50.67 34.70
CA MET A 1 -29.89 -49.72 34.93
C MET A 1 -29.62 -49.02 33.60
N ALA A 2 -29.83 -47.70 33.58
CA ALA A 2 -29.40 -46.67 32.63
C ALA A 2 -29.56 -46.91 31.11
N GLU A 3 -30.57 -46.26 30.51
CA GLU A 3 -30.58 -45.84 29.11
C GLU A 3 -29.62 -44.64 28.92
N ASN A 4 -28.65 -44.78 28.01
CA ASN A 4 -27.76 -43.71 27.60
C ASN A 4 -28.48 -42.83 26.57
N ASN A 5 -28.89 -41.63 26.98
CA ASN A 5 -29.32 -40.57 26.06
C ASN A 5 -28.08 -39.89 25.47
N GLU A 6 -27.79 -40.19 24.20
CA GLU A 6 -26.87 -39.42 23.36
C GLU A 6 -27.51 -38.06 23.07
N ILE A 7 -26.93 -37.00 23.63
CA ILE A 7 -27.30 -35.62 23.33
C ILE A 7 -26.53 -35.21 22.08
N GLU A 8 -27.20 -35.21 20.93
CA GLU A 8 -26.62 -34.63 19.71
C GLU A 8 -26.42 -33.12 19.87
N PRO A 9 -25.23 -32.57 19.54
CA PRO A 9 -24.99 -31.15 19.58
C PRO A 9 -25.79 -30.46 18.47
N GLN A 10 -26.86 -29.77 18.84
CA GLN A 10 -27.62 -28.94 17.93
C GLN A 10 -26.74 -27.82 17.36
N GLY A 11 -26.35 -27.99 16.11
CA GLY A 11 -25.54 -27.05 15.34
C GLY A 11 -26.24 -25.69 15.24
N ASN A 12 -25.77 -24.74 16.03
CA ASN A 12 -26.22 -23.36 16.02
C ASN A 12 -25.77 -22.72 14.70
N LYS A 13 -26.62 -22.77 13.67
CA LYS A 13 -26.36 -22.13 12.36
C LYS A 13 -26.31 -20.62 12.56
N SER A 14 -25.09 -20.09 12.68
CA SER A 14 -24.78 -18.67 12.68
C SER A 14 -25.48 -17.99 11.49
N LYS A 15 -26.51 -17.17 11.74
CA LYS A 15 -27.12 -16.32 10.72
C LYS A 15 -26.11 -15.23 10.33
N THR A 16 -25.63 -15.28 9.09
CA THR A 16 -24.80 -14.23 8.50
C THR A 16 -25.67 -13.02 8.19
N VAL A 17 -25.34 -11.86 8.74
CA VAL A 17 -25.99 -10.57 8.45
C VAL A 17 -25.00 -9.71 7.68
N ASN A 18 -25.41 -9.20 6.53
CA ASN A 18 -24.59 -8.32 5.70
C ASN A 18 -24.88 -6.85 6.02
N PHE A 19 -23.83 -6.04 6.12
CA PHE A 19 -23.94 -4.59 6.33
C PHE A 19 -23.29 -3.84 5.19
N ASN A 20 -23.87 -2.70 4.81
CA ASN A 20 -23.23 -1.77 3.89
C ASN A 20 -22.14 -1.01 4.62
N LEU A 21 -20.91 -1.07 4.10
CA LEU A 21 -19.78 -0.32 4.62
C LEU A 21 -19.78 1.08 4.02
N ASN A 22 -19.91 2.10 4.88
CA ASN A 22 -19.74 3.49 4.50
C ASN A 22 -18.30 3.92 4.77
N PHE A 23 -17.50 4.03 3.71
CA PHE A 23 -16.12 4.47 3.83
C PHE A 23 -16.06 5.99 4.04
N ARG A 24 -15.38 6.43 5.10
CA ARG A 24 -15.14 7.85 5.41
C ARG A 24 -13.66 8.07 5.67
N ILE A 25 -13.04 9.01 4.96
CA ILE A 25 -11.70 9.48 5.25
C ILE A 25 -11.81 10.62 6.28
N PRO A 26 -11.11 10.54 7.43
CA PRO A 26 -11.11 11.63 8.42
C PRO A 26 -10.54 12.92 7.82
N THR A 27 -11.15 14.07 8.12
CA THR A 27 -10.73 15.37 7.57
C THR A 27 -9.35 15.83 8.05
N ARG A 28 -8.85 15.26 9.16
CA ARG A 28 -7.52 15.56 9.72
C ARG A 28 -6.48 14.51 9.35
N MET A 29 -6.80 13.58 8.46
CA MET A 29 -5.83 12.60 7.98
C MET A 29 -4.88 13.32 7.02
N PRO A 30 -3.57 13.38 7.32
CA PRO A 30 -2.62 14.07 6.44
C PRO A 30 -2.47 13.29 5.13
N SER A 31 -2.43 14.01 4.02
CA SER A 31 -2.03 13.46 2.73
C SER A 31 -0.51 13.58 2.62
N VAL A 32 0.17 12.44 2.61
CA VAL A 32 1.62 12.31 2.66
C VAL A 32 2.12 11.42 1.53
N TYR A 33 3.35 11.63 1.08
CA TYR A 33 3.93 10.84 0.00
C TYR A 33 4.66 9.62 0.55
N ALA A 34 4.13 8.43 0.29
CA ALA A 34 4.83 7.18 0.55
C ALA A 34 5.73 6.81 -0.63
N HIS A 35 7.02 7.06 -0.49
CA HIS A 35 8.03 6.77 -1.51
C HIS A 35 8.47 5.30 -1.49
N HIS A 36 8.45 4.70 -0.30
CA HIS A 36 8.85 3.31 -0.10
C HIS A 36 7.78 2.55 0.68
N LEU A 37 7.68 1.25 0.38
CA LEU A 37 6.84 0.30 1.08
C LEU A 37 7.71 -0.87 1.55
N PHE A 38 7.67 -1.14 2.84
CA PHE A 38 8.26 -2.33 3.44
C PHE A 38 7.15 -3.29 3.87
N ILE A 39 7.27 -4.56 3.47
CA ILE A 39 6.31 -5.61 3.82
C ILE A 39 7.05 -6.64 4.68
N GLN A 40 6.53 -6.89 5.89
CA GLN A 40 7.05 -7.91 6.79
C GLN A 40 5.96 -8.93 7.06
N ASP A 41 6.25 -10.21 6.83
CA ASP A 41 5.38 -11.28 7.25
C ASP A 41 5.72 -11.73 8.68
N SER A 42 4.70 -12.20 9.38
CA SER A 42 4.83 -12.81 10.70
C SER A 42 3.95 -14.06 10.73
N GLU A 43 3.85 -14.72 11.88
CA GLU A 43 3.08 -15.96 12.00
C GLU A 43 1.59 -15.75 11.67
N THR A 44 0.97 -14.71 12.24
CA THR A 44 -0.47 -14.46 12.16
C THR A 44 -0.84 -13.26 11.29
N GLU A 45 0.10 -12.35 11.05
CA GLU A 45 -0.13 -11.04 10.46
C GLU A 45 0.92 -10.70 9.40
N VAL A 46 0.56 -9.77 8.53
CA VAL A 46 1.43 -9.12 7.55
C VAL A 46 1.39 -7.62 7.81
N LEU A 47 2.56 -7.01 7.89
CA LEU A 47 2.73 -5.62 8.22
C LEU A 47 3.22 -4.84 6.99
N LEU A 48 2.49 -3.78 6.65
CA LEU A 48 2.83 -2.88 5.55
C LEU A 48 3.23 -1.53 6.16
N SER A 49 4.49 -1.15 5.98
CA SER A 49 5.02 0.12 6.48
C SER A 49 5.39 1.03 5.30
N PHE A 50 4.76 2.20 5.26
CA PHE A 50 4.91 3.19 4.20
C PHE A 50 5.83 4.29 4.71
N PHE A 51 6.88 4.60 3.93
CA PHE A 51 7.90 5.56 4.33
C PHE A 51 7.98 6.74 3.36
N GLU A 52 8.11 7.93 3.93
CA GLU A 52 8.40 9.17 3.22
C GLU A 52 9.88 9.53 3.39
N VAL A 53 10.58 9.75 2.29
CA VAL A 53 11.98 10.23 2.35
C VAL A 53 11.95 11.71 2.68
N ILE A 54 12.63 12.11 3.74
CA ILE A 54 12.79 13.54 4.08
C ILE A 54 14.09 14.02 3.44
N PRO A 55 14.04 14.81 2.36
CA PRO A 55 15.25 15.26 1.70
C PRO A 55 16.04 16.18 2.65
N PRO A 56 17.36 16.00 2.77
CA PRO A 56 18.17 16.85 3.61
C PRO A 56 18.20 18.28 3.03
N ILE A 57 18.17 19.28 3.92
CA ILE A 57 18.33 20.68 3.51
C ILE A 57 19.80 20.91 3.16
N ILE A 58 20.12 20.89 1.86
CA ILE A 58 21.45 21.23 1.34
C ILE A 58 21.46 22.74 1.03
N MET A 59 22.22 23.52 1.80
CA MET A 59 22.42 24.95 1.50
C MET A 59 23.48 25.10 0.41
N GLN A 60 23.29 26.07 -0.50
CA GLN A 60 24.10 26.31 -1.71
C GLN A 60 25.47 26.96 -1.42
N ASP A 61 26.18 26.45 -0.44
CA ASP A 61 27.61 26.68 -0.30
C ASP A 61 28.32 25.68 -1.22
N ALA A 62 28.94 26.18 -2.28
CA ALA A 62 29.60 25.36 -3.30
C ALA A 62 30.82 24.59 -2.78
N GLY A 63 31.45 25.02 -1.67
CA GLY A 63 32.58 24.33 -1.05
C GLY A 63 32.17 23.21 -0.09
N ALA A 64 31.05 23.37 0.62
CA ALA A 64 30.54 22.39 1.58
C ALA A 64 29.63 21.32 0.96
N MET A 65 29.32 21.39 -0.34
CA MET A 65 28.38 20.48 -0.99
C MET A 65 28.94 19.06 -1.17
N GLU A 66 30.19 18.92 -1.61
CA GLU A 66 30.81 17.59 -1.81
C GLU A 66 30.98 16.84 -0.50
N GLU A 67 31.42 17.52 0.56
CA GLU A 67 31.54 16.93 1.90
C GLU A 67 30.19 16.49 2.44
N ARG A 68 29.13 17.29 2.27
CA ARG A 68 27.77 16.93 2.69
C ARG A 68 27.21 15.74 1.91
N ILE A 69 27.45 15.67 0.61
CA ILE A 69 27.04 14.51 -0.20
C ILE A 69 27.75 13.26 0.29
N LYS A 70 29.06 13.34 0.56
CA LYS A 70 29.84 12.21 1.08
C LYS A 70 29.32 11.78 2.47
N MET A 71 29.02 12.73 3.35
CA MET A 71 28.41 12.42 4.65
C MET A 71 27.05 11.74 4.50
N LEU A 72 26.20 12.18 3.57
CA LEU A 72 24.90 11.54 3.31
C LEU A 72 25.05 10.15 2.69
N GLN A 73 26.08 9.92 1.88
CA GLN A 73 26.39 8.59 1.37
C GLN A 73 26.86 7.63 2.47
N GLU A 74 27.64 8.13 3.44
CA GLU A 74 28.13 7.35 4.58
C GLU A 74 27.05 7.10 5.64
N ALA A 75 26.27 8.15 5.98
CA ALA A 75 25.26 8.09 7.04
C ALA A 75 23.89 7.58 6.56
N GLY A 76 23.61 7.66 5.25
CA GLY A 76 22.31 7.36 4.67
C GLY A 76 21.31 8.51 4.77
N ILE A 77 20.16 8.35 4.11
CA ILE A 77 19.03 9.30 4.15
C ILE A 77 17.92 8.66 5.00
N ASN A 78 17.40 9.42 5.96
CA ASN A 78 16.30 8.97 6.78
C ASN A 78 14.99 8.99 6.00
N ALA A 79 14.19 7.94 6.19
CA ALA A 79 12.81 7.89 5.75
C ALA A 79 11.91 7.70 6.96
N GLU A 80 10.84 8.48 7.06
CA GLU A 80 9.90 8.46 8.17
C GLU A 80 8.71 7.56 7.85
N CYS A 81 8.30 6.71 8.79
CA CYS A 81 7.12 5.87 8.61
C CYS A 81 5.85 6.73 8.74
N VAL A 82 5.14 6.93 7.64
CA VAL A 82 3.96 7.80 7.56
C VAL A 82 2.64 7.05 7.69
N ALA A 83 2.64 5.75 7.39
CA ALA A 83 1.51 4.88 7.64
C ALA A 83 1.98 3.45 7.89
N ARG A 84 1.31 2.76 8.82
CA ARG A 84 1.56 1.35 9.10
C ARG A 84 0.24 0.61 9.18
N ILE A 85 0.08 -0.40 8.34
CA ILE A 85 -1.14 -1.19 8.21
C ILE A 85 -0.82 -2.63 8.59
N THR A 86 -1.58 -3.16 9.54
CA THR A 86 -1.53 -4.59 9.91
C THR A 86 -2.69 -5.31 9.25
N VAL A 87 -2.40 -6.39 8.55
CA VAL A 87 -3.40 -7.23 7.90
C VAL A 87 -3.24 -8.66 8.39
N SER A 88 -4.33 -9.30 8.81
CA SER A 88 -4.27 -10.73 9.15
C SER A 88 -3.84 -11.55 7.94
N LYS A 89 -2.99 -12.56 8.15
CA LYS A 89 -2.38 -13.34 7.06
C LYS A 89 -3.41 -13.99 6.12
N HIS A 90 -4.51 -14.48 6.67
CA HIS A 90 -5.60 -15.08 5.88
C HIS A 90 -6.31 -14.08 4.95
N ARG A 91 -6.33 -12.79 5.29
CA ARG A 91 -6.91 -11.71 4.44
C ARG A 91 -5.89 -11.08 3.51
N PHE A 92 -4.59 -11.25 3.76
CA PHE A 92 -3.56 -10.60 2.97
C PHE A 92 -3.60 -11.02 1.49
N ILE A 93 -3.95 -12.28 1.20
CA ILE A 93 -4.09 -12.75 -0.19
C ILE A 93 -5.25 -12.05 -0.91
N GLU A 94 -6.41 -11.88 -0.25
CA GLU A 94 -7.54 -11.14 -0.81
C GLU A 94 -7.17 -9.66 -1.03
N PHE A 95 -6.45 -9.08 -0.08
CA PHE A 95 -5.93 -7.71 -0.16
C PHE A 95 -4.97 -7.53 -1.35
N ALA A 96 -4.01 -8.45 -1.53
CA ALA A 96 -3.06 -8.41 -2.64
C ALA A 96 -3.75 -8.51 -4.00
N LYS A 97 -4.76 -9.37 -4.13
CA LYS A 97 -5.56 -9.49 -5.35
C LYS A 97 -6.28 -8.18 -5.71
N ALA A 98 -6.85 -7.50 -4.70
CA ALA A 98 -7.50 -6.21 -4.94
C ALA A 98 -6.51 -5.15 -5.48
N ILE A 99 -5.27 -5.14 -4.97
CA ILE A 99 -4.21 -4.26 -5.48
C ILE A 99 -3.83 -4.65 -6.92
N GLU A 100 -3.71 -5.94 -7.22
CA GLU A 100 -3.37 -6.44 -8.55
C GLU A 100 -4.40 -6.02 -9.60
N THR A 101 -5.70 -6.09 -9.28
CA THR A 101 -6.76 -5.59 -10.16
C THR A 101 -6.61 -4.08 -10.46
N ILE A 102 -6.20 -3.28 -9.46
CA ILE A 102 -5.96 -1.85 -9.68
C ILE A 102 -4.76 -1.64 -10.59
N LYS A 103 -3.67 -2.40 -10.39
CA LYS A 103 -2.49 -2.35 -11.25
C LYS A 103 -2.84 -2.61 -12.72
N GLU A 104 -3.59 -3.67 -12.99
CA GLU A 104 -4.00 -4.03 -14.36
C GLU A 104 -4.78 -2.89 -15.05
N ASN A 105 -5.70 -2.26 -14.33
CA ASN A 105 -6.48 -1.13 -14.83
C ASN A 105 -5.61 0.10 -15.14
N LEU A 106 -4.63 0.39 -14.28
CA LEU A 106 -3.71 1.51 -14.50
C LEU A 106 -2.79 1.28 -15.72
N GLU A 107 -2.27 0.06 -15.89
CA GLU A 107 -1.43 -0.27 -17.03
C GLU A 107 -2.18 -0.14 -18.37
N ALA A 108 -3.47 -0.50 -18.40
CA ALA A 108 -4.30 -0.32 -19.59
C ALA A 108 -4.45 1.17 -19.95
N GLN A 109 -4.73 2.03 -18.97
CA GLN A 109 -4.88 3.48 -19.17
C GLN A 109 -3.58 4.13 -19.67
N VAL A 110 -2.42 3.74 -19.13
CA VAL A 110 -1.13 4.25 -19.57
C VAL A 110 -0.88 3.89 -21.04
N LYS A 111 -1.17 2.64 -21.45
CA LYS A 111 -1.00 2.20 -22.84
C LYS A 111 -1.91 2.96 -23.82
N GLU A 112 -3.13 3.29 -23.42
CA GLU A 112 -4.07 4.08 -24.24
C GLU A 112 -3.65 5.55 -24.38
N GLY A 113 -3.15 6.16 -23.29
CA GLY A 113 -2.61 7.52 -23.29
C GLY A 113 -1.42 7.69 -24.24
N VAL A 114 -0.52 6.70 -24.28
CA VAL A 114 0.66 6.71 -25.16
C VAL A 114 0.28 6.56 -26.64
N LYS A 115 -0.72 5.72 -26.97
CA LYS A 115 -1.22 5.58 -28.36
C LYS A 115 -1.85 6.88 -28.87
N SER A 116 -2.65 7.54 -28.03
CA SER A 116 -3.29 8.82 -28.32
C SER A 116 -2.27 9.94 -28.56
N ALA A 117 -1.16 9.96 -27.79
CA ALA A 117 -0.08 10.93 -27.95
C ALA A 117 0.73 10.74 -29.25
N ASN A 118 0.98 9.48 -29.65
CA ASN A 118 1.71 9.17 -30.89
C ASN A 118 0.87 9.44 -32.16
N ASN A 119 -0.43 9.17 -32.13
CA ASN A 119 -1.31 9.46 -33.28
C ASN A 119 -1.40 10.98 -33.56
N LYS A 120 -1.37 11.80 -32.52
CA LYS A 120 -1.41 13.27 -32.62
C LYS A 120 -0.11 13.88 -33.17
N LYS A 121 1.04 13.20 -33.01
CA LYS A 121 2.32 13.61 -33.60
C LYS A 121 2.43 13.29 -35.09
N ASN A 122 1.82 12.19 -35.53
CA ASN A 122 1.82 11.80 -36.95
C ASN A 122 0.93 12.71 -37.81
N ASN A 123 -0.20 13.19 -37.27
CA ASN A 123 -1.09 14.13 -37.97
C ASN A 123 -0.61 15.58 -38.03
N ARG A 124 0.56 15.92 -37.44
CA ARG A 124 1.15 17.27 -37.50
C ARG A 124 2.34 17.40 -38.46
N LYS A 125 2.72 16.30 -39.11
CA LYS A 125 3.86 16.23 -40.05
C LYS A 125 3.43 15.98 -41.51
N SER A 126 2.12 16.01 -41.79
CA SER A 126 1.56 15.94 -43.14
C SER A 126 1.00 17.30 -43.55
#